data_AF-A0AAW3I6R2-F1
#
_entry.id   AF-A0AAW3I6R2-F1
#
_cell.length_a   1.000
_cell.length_b   1.000
_cell.length_c   1.000
_cell.angle_alpha   90.00
_cell.angle_beta   90.00
_cell.angle_gamma   90.00
#
_symmetry.space_group_name_H-M   'P 1'
#
loop_
_entity.id
_entity.type
_entity.pdbx_description
1 polymer ?
#
loop_
_entity_poly.entity_id
_entity_poly.type
_entity_poly.pdbx_seq_one_letter_code
_entity_poly.pdbx_strand_id
1 'polypeptide(L)' 'MNDWPIPNFPLEQFRALSLADKELCLAMIRAYCAEAALQEQIGMRFPEDEQPYY' A
#
# COMPACT_ATOMS: atom_id res chain seq x y z
N MET A 1 8.07 21.02 4.69
CA MET A 1 7.08 20.20 5.42
C MET A 1 6.88 18.93 4.60
N ASN A 2 6.97 17.76 5.23
CA ASN A 2 6.76 16.45 4.59
C ASN A 2 5.24 16.23 4.48
N ASP A 3 4.61 16.84 3.49
CA ASP A 3 3.20 16.57 3.20
C ASP A 3 3.09 15.15 2.65
N TRP A 4 2.48 14.28 3.46
CA TRP A 4 2.25 12.89 3.11
C TRP A 4 1.20 12.86 1.98
N PRO A 5 1.43 12.15 0.86
CA PRO A 5 0.61 12.26 -0.35
C PRO A 5 -0.80 11.64 -0.21
N ILE A 6 -1.11 11.05 0.94
CA ILE A 6 -2.39 10.40 1.21
C ILE A 6 -3.13 11.23 2.26
N PRO A 7 -4.10 12.07 1.85
CA PRO A 7 -5.00 12.71 2.79
C PRO A 7 -5.70 11.60 3.56
N ASN A 8 -5.60 11.60 4.89
CA ASN A 8 -6.11 10.58 5.83
C ASN A 8 -5.18 9.40 6.18
N PHE A 9 -3.91 9.40 5.79
CA PHE A 9 -3.00 8.39 6.34
C PHE A 9 -2.75 8.64 7.83
N PRO A 10 -2.95 7.63 8.71
CA PRO A 10 -2.77 7.74 10.15
C PRO A 10 -1.29 7.82 10.55
N LEU A 11 -0.63 8.93 10.22
CA LEU A 11 0.82 9.09 10.33
C LEU A 11 1.34 8.92 11.76
N GLU A 12 0.61 9.42 12.76
CA GLU A 12 0.98 9.27 14.17
C GLU A 12 0.91 7.82 14.63
N GLN A 13 -0.14 7.08 14.23
CA GLN A 13 -0.27 5.67 14.55
C GLN A 13 0.81 4.83 13.86
N PHE A 14 1.12 5.13 12.59
CA PHE A 14 2.21 4.48 11.87
C PHE A 14 3.58 4.76 12.51
N ARG A 15 3.82 5.98 12.98
CA ARG A 15 5.06 6.34 13.69
C ARG A 15 5.19 5.60 15.03
N ALA A 16 4.07 5.33 15.70
CA ALA A 16 4.03 4.61 16.97
C ALA A 16 4.28 3.09 16.85
N LEU A 17 4.23 2.52 15.64
CA LEU A 17 4.53 1.11 15.41
C LEU A 17 5.95 0.72 15.83
N SER A 18 6.11 -0.54 16.23
CA SER A 18 7.43 -1.13 16.47
C SER A 18 8.26 -1.17 15.17
N LEU A 19 9.57 -1.35 15.29
CA LEU A 19 10.43 -1.49 14.11
C LEU A 19 10.01 -2.71 13.27
N ALA A 20 9.72 -3.84 13.92
CA ALA A 20 9.29 -5.07 13.26
C ALA A 20 7.98 -4.88 12.48
N ASP A 21 7.00 -4.15 13.06
CA ASP A 21 5.73 -3.89 12.38
C ASP A 21 5.91 -2.95 11.18
N LYS A 22 6.80 -1.97 11.27
CA LYS A 22 7.16 -1.09 10.13
C LYS A 22 7.81 -1.89 9.00
N GLU A 23 8.73 -2.80 9.34
CA GLU A 23 9.36 -3.70 8.38
C GLU A 23 8.33 -4.62 7.73
N LEU A 24 7.37 -5.13 8.51
CA LEU A 24 6.27 -5.94 7.99
C LEU A 24 5.40 -5.14 7.02
N CYS A 25 5.01 -3.91 7.35
CA CYS A 25 4.26 -3.03 6.44
C CYS A 25 5.00 -2.83 5.11
N LEU A 26 6.32 -2.57 5.16
CA LEU A 26 7.13 -2.40 3.96
C LEU A 26 7.23 -3.70 3.14
N ALA A 27 7.33 -4.85 3.80
CA ALA A 27 7.33 -6.15 3.14
C ALA A 27 6.00 -6.42 2.41
N MET A 28 4.87 -6.11 3.05
CA MET A 28 3.54 -6.26 2.44
C MET A 28 3.35 -5.35 1.22
N ILE A 29 3.77 -4.09 1.30
CA ILE A 29 3.72 -3.15 0.17
C ILE A 29 4.54 -3.68 -1.01
N ARG A 30 5.75 -4.18 -0.75
CA ARG A 30 6.61 -4.77 -1.79
C ARG A 30 5.98 -6.01 -2.42
N ALA A 31 5.38 -6.87 -1.60
CA ALA A 31 4.70 -8.06 -2.09
C ALA A 31 3.52 -7.70 -3.00
N TYR A 32 2.69 -6.73 -2.59
CA TYR A 32 1.59 -6.23 -3.41
C TYR A 32 2.06 -5.64 -4.75
N CYS A 33 3.12 -4.83 -4.75
CA CYS A 33 3.68 -4.30 -6.00
C CYS A 33 4.23 -5.40 -6.91
N ALA A 34 4.88 -6.42 -6.34
CA ALA A 34 5.42 -7.54 -7.11
C ALA A 34 4.28 -8.40 -7.70
N GLU A 35 3.24 -8.67 -6.91
CA GLU A 35 2.03 -9.33 -7.38
C GLU A 35 1.39 -8.54 -8.53
N ALA A 36 1.32 -7.21 -8.39
CA ALA A 36 0.75 -6.37 -9.43
C ALA A 36 1.52 -6.43 -10.75
N ALA A 37 2.83 -6.30 -10.68
CA ALA A 37 3.70 -6.45 -11.85
C ALA A 37 3.55 -7.83 -12.51
N LEU A 38 3.36 -8.89 -11.73
CA LEU A 38 3.12 -10.25 -12.26
C LEU A 38 1.77 -10.36 -12.96
N GLN A 39 0.70 -9.79 -12.39
CA GLN A 39 -0.63 -9.78 -13.00
C GLN A 39 -0.63 -9.03 -14.34
N GLU A 40 0.05 -7.88 -14.42
CA GLU A 40 0.20 -7.12 -15.66
C GLU A 40 0.93 -7.94 -16.75
N GLN A 41 1.98 -8.68 -16.39
CA GLN A 41 2.74 -9.50 -17.33
C GLN A 41 1.91 -10.64 -17.95
N ILE A 42 0.94 -11.17 -17.23
CA ILE A 42 0.05 -12.24 -17.71
C ILE A 42 -1.24 -11.70 -18.35
N GLY A 43 -1.34 -10.38 -18.56
CA GLY A 43 -2.50 -9.73 -19.18
C GLY A 43 -3.72 -9.65 -18.28
N MET A 44 -3.56 -9.85 -16.97
CA MET A 44 -4.60 -9.60 -15.98
C MET A 44 -4.53 -8.13 -15.55
N ARG A 45 -5.56 -7.35 -15.88
CA ARG A 45 -5.72 -5.99 -15.37
C ARG A 45 -6.31 -6.07 -13.97
N PHE A 46 -5.74 -5.31 -13.02
CA PHE A 46 -6.49 -4.96 -11.82
C PHE A 46 -7.80 -4.29 -12.25
N PRO A 47 -8.95 -4.69 -11.69
CA PRO A 47 -10.15 -3.87 -11.83
C PRO A 47 -9.89 -2.57 -11.05
N GLU A 48 -9.37 -1.54 -11.72
CA GLU A 48 -9.14 -0.21 -11.14
C GLU A 48 -10.45 0.58 -10.92
N ASP A 49 -11.64 -0.01 -11.10
CA ASP A 49 -12.92 0.72 -11.13
C ASP A 49 -14.04 0.14 -10.24
N GLU A 50 -13.74 -0.60 -9.18
CA GLU A 50 -14.73 -0.90 -8.12
C GLU A 50 -14.15 -0.67 -6.72
N GLN A 51 -13.86 0.59 -6.39
CA GLN A 51 -13.97 1.02 -4.99
C GLN A 51 -15.36 1.61 -4.79
N PRO A 52 -16.32 0.89 -4.19
CA PRO A 52 -17.51 1.55 -3.69
C PRO A 52 -17.08 2.42 -2.52
N TYR A 53 -17.15 3.74 -2.72
CA TYR A 53 -17.17 4.71 -1.62
C TYR A 53 -18.26 4.31 -0.63
N TYR A 54 -17.88 3.78 0.53
CA TYR A 54 -18.69 3.76 1.75
C TYR A 54 -17.79 3.92 2.97
#